data_AF-A0A8H4IL64-F1
#
_entry.id   AF-A0A8H4IL64-F1
#
_cell.length_a   1.000
_cell.length_b   1.000
_cell.length_c   1.000
_cell.angle_alpha   90.00
_cell.angle_beta   90.00
_cell.angle_gamma   90.00
#
_symmetry.space_group_name_H-M   'P 1'
#
loop_
_entity.id
_entity.type
_entity.pdbx_description
1 polymer ?
#
loop_
_entity_poly.entity_id
_entity_poly.type
_entity_poly.pdbx_seq_one_letter_code
_entity_poly.pdbx_strand_id
1 'polypeptide(L)'
;MSKITHVSGQPQWNSILSANTYVITDFYADWCGPCKTIAPIFEQLATAEAKPGRLAFVKVDVDAQQGVARQYGVSAMPTFLVFKNGSVTETIRGANPAALRAAVTKAAADAAKGPGRSSAAFQSKGHVLGSGPASAGGASRSGGVGDWAWNNMQRRGSVVDTVVRFLGLYLTTLFSFDAYAAARESSFNVNAKSK
;
A
#
# COMPACT_ATOMS: atom_id res chain seq x y z
N MET A 1 4.24 20.92 25.00
CA MET A 1 4.87 19.71 25.57
C MET A 1 4.41 18.52 24.75
N SER A 2 5.28 18.00 23.89
CA SER A 2 5.03 16.81 23.09
C SER A 2 5.12 15.57 23.97
N LYS A 3 4.04 14.78 24.01
CA LYS A 3 3.97 13.59 24.87
C LYS A 3 4.33 12.36 24.04
N ILE A 4 5.62 12.07 23.95
CA ILE A 4 6.07 10.74 23.54
C ILE A 4 5.67 9.78 24.64
N THR A 5 4.97 8.71 24.28
CA THR A 5 4.49 7.73 25.26
C THR A 5 5.40 6.51 25.25
N HIS A 6 5.93 6.16 26.41
CA HIS A 6 6.65 4.90 26.61
C HIS A 6 5.65 3.81 26.99
N VAL A 7 5.79 2.64 26.36
CA VAL A 7 4.91 1.49 26.63
C VAL A 7 5.47 0.69 27.80
N SER A 8 4.67 0.53 28.86
CA SER A 8 4.99 -0.28 30.02
C SER A 8 4.28 -1.64 30.05
N GLY A 9 3.31 -1.88 29.17
CA GLY A 9 2.63 -3.17 29.09
C GLY A 9 1.60 -3.31 27.95
N GLN A 10 1.16 -4.54 27.71
CA GLN A 10 0.18 -4.89 26.67
C GLN A 10 -1.17 -4.14 26.78
N PRO A 11 -1.78 -3.95 27.97
CA PRO A 11 -3.05 -3.23 28.06
C PRO A 11 -2.92 -1.75 27.66
N GLN A 12 -1.80 -1.13 28.02
CA GLN A 12 -1.50 0.25 27.64
C GLN A 12 -1.26 0.35 26.14
N TRP A 13 -0.53 -0.61 25.55
CA TRP A 13 -0.31 -0.70 24.10
C TRP A 13 -1.63 -0.73 23.32
N ASN A 14 -2.55 -1.63 23.69
CA ASN A 14 -3.86 -1.74 23.04
C ASN A 14 -4.70 -0.46 23.19
N SER A 15 -4.61 0.19 24.36
CA SER A 15 -5.29 1.47 24.61
C SER A 15 -4.75 2.59 23.71
N ILE A 16 -3.43 2.67 23.52
CA ILE A 16 -2.80 3.69 22.67
C ILE A 16 -3.22 3.51 21.20
N LEU A 17 -3.21 2.26 20.71
CA LEU A 17 -3.64 1.93 19.34
C LEU A 17 -5.11 2.26 19.08
N SER A 18 -5.97 2.08 20.09
CA SER A 18 -7.41 2.34 19.97
C SER A 18 -7.75 3.82 20.14
N ALA A 19 -6.97 4.56 20.94
CA ALA A 19 -7.21 5.96 21.24
C ALA A 19 -6.77 6.92 20.13
N ASN A 20 -5.95 6.47 19.18
CA ASN A 20 -5.37 7.33 18.15
C ASN A 20 -5.60 6.74 16.75
N THR A 21 -5.92 7.62 15.79
CA THR A 21 -6.08 7.21 14.38
C THR A 21 -4.78 6.70 13.79
N TYR A 22 -3.68 7.41 14.04
CA TYR A 22 -2.33 7.03 13.64
C TYR A 22 -1.42 6.93 14.85
N VAL A 23 -0.58 5.90 14.86
CA VAL A 23 0.46 5.71 15.87
C VAL A 23 1.76 5.39 15.15
N ILE A 24 2.81 6.15 15.43
CA ILE A 24 4.15 5.88 14.93
C ILE A 24 4.97 5.37 16.11
N THR A 25 5.47 4.16 15.97
CA THR A 25 6.16 3.45 17.05
C THR A 25 7.63 3.27 16.69
N ASP A 26 8.52 3.67 17.60
CA ASP A 26 9.95 3.38 17.56
C ASP A 26 10.25 2.17 18.45
N PHE A 27 10.61 1.05 17.84
CA PHE A 27 11.12 -0.12 18.56
C PHE A 27 12.63 0.02 18.71
N TYR A 28 13.07 0.25 19.94
CA TYR A 28 14.46 0.54 20.29
C TYR A 28 14.96 -0.39 21.41
N ALA A 29 16.27 -0.33 21.65
CA ALA A 29 16.92 -0.92 22.81
C ALA A 29 18.02 0.03 23.33
N ASP A 30 18.34 0.02 24.62
CA ASP A 30 19.31 0.96 25.20
C ASP A 30 20.75 0.74 24.73
N TRP A 31 21.07 -0.51 24.39
CA TRP A 31 22.37 -0.92 23.85
C TRP A 31 22.50 -0.68 22.34
N CYS A 32 21.43 -0.27 21.66
CA CYS A 32 21.44 -0.03 20.21
C CYS A 32 22.08 1.32 19.88
N GLY A 33 23.29 1.30 19.32
CA GLY A 33 24.00 2.50 18.85
C GLY A 33 23.20 3.33 17.83
N PRO A 34 22.76 2.76 16.69
CA PRO A 34 22.00 3.49 15.68
C PRO A 34 20.69 4.12 16.19
N CYS A 35 20.07 3.53 17.21
CA CYS A 35 18.86 4.05 17.84
C CYS A 35 19.12 5.42 18.49
N LYS A 36 20.29 5.61 19.12
CA LYS A 36 20.68 6.88 19.74
C LYS A 36 20.84 8.01 18.70
N THR A 37 21.29 7.68 17.50
CA THR A 37 21.45 8.67 16.42
C THR A 37 20.12 9.17 15.88
N ILE A 38 19.12 8.30 15.77
CA ILE A 38 17.81 8.66 15.18
C ILE A 38 16.79 9.16 16.22
N ALA A 39 16.96 8.82 17.50
CA ALA A 39 16.11 9.27 18.61
C ALA A 39 15.81 10.79 18.60
N PRO A 40 16.80 11.71 18.48
CA PRO A 40 16.50 13.15 18.48
C PRO A 40 15.65 13.58 17.26
N ILE A 41 15.80 12.91 16.12
CA ILE A 41 14.98 13.17 14.93
C ILE A 41 13.54 12.73 15.18
N PHE A 42 13.35 11.56 15.79
CA PHE A 42 12.04 11.08 16.18
C PHE A 42 11.36 12.02 17.17
N GLU A 43 12.10 12.55 18.15
CA GLU A 43 11.60 13.51 19.14
C GLU A 43 11.22 14.86 18.53
N GLN A 44 12.01 15.36 17.58
CA GLN A 44 11.68 16.56 16.81
C GLN A 44 10.39 16.37 16.01
N LEU A 45 10.24 15.23 15.33
CA LEU A 45 9.03 14.91 14.56
C LEU A 45 7.81 14.76 15.46
N ALA A 46 7.96 14.12 16.62
CA ALA A 46 6.91 14.05 17.62
C ALA A 46 6.50 15.45 18.10
N THR A 47 7.46 16.36 18.25
CA THR A 47 7.17 17.74 18.67
C THR A 47 6.44 18.55 17.61
N ALA A 48 6.80 18.37 16.34
CA ALA A 48 6.19 19.08 15.24
C ALA A 48 4.79 18.56 14.88
N GLU A 49 4.59 17.23 14.90
CA GLU A 49 3.42 16.62 14.25
C GLU A 49 2.45 15.93 15.21
N ALA A 50 2.82 15.67 16.47
CA ALA A 50 1.94 14.97 17.40
C ALA A 50 0.63 15.75 17.63
N LYS A 51 -0.49 15.04 17.47
CA LYS A 51 -1.83 15.59 17.63
C LYS A 51 -2.66 14.58 18.44
N PRO A 52 -3.08 14.92 19.67
CA PRO A 52 -3.86 14.01 20.52
C PRO A 52 -5.08 13.43 19.79
N GLY A 53 -5.29 12.12 19.91
CA GLY A 53 -6.37 11.38 19.25
C GLY A 53 -6.20 11.15 17.75
N ARG A 54 -5.24 11.83 17.10
CA ARG A 54 -5.00 11.75 15.65
C ARG A 54 -3.67 11.11 15.30
N LEU A 55 -2.56 11.65 15.80
CA LEU A 55 -1.22 11.15 15.53
C LEU A 55 -0.42 11.10 16.83
N ALA A 56 -0.13 9.88 17.29
CA ALA A 56 0.68 9.64 18.49
C ALA A 56 2.06 9.09 18.13
N PHE A 57 3.04 9.45 18.95
CA PHE A 57 4.41 8.94 18.87
C PHE A 57 4.70 8.11 20.11
N VAL A 58 5.21 6.90 19.89
CA VAL A 58 5.35 5.88 20.91
C VAL A 58 6.73 5.27 20.84
N LYS A 59 7.34 5.03 22.00
CA LYS A 59 8.60 4.29 22.10
C LYS A 59 8.36 2.97 22.81
N VAL A 60 8.86 1.89 22.21
CA VAL A 60 8.76 0.54 22.74
C VAL A 60 10.18 0.00 22.91
N ASP A 61 10.56 -0.24 24.15
CA ASP A 61 11.78 -0.96 24.47
C ASP A 61 11.53 -2.45 24.20
N VAL A 62 12.29 -3.03 23.28
CA VAL A 62 12.16 -4.43 22.88
C VAL A 62 12.59 -5.41 23.99
N ASP A 63 13.47 -4.98 24.90
CA ASP A 63 13.96 -5.82 26.01
C ASP A 63 12.90 -5.90 27.11
N ALA A 64 12.24 -4.77 27.40
CA ALA A 64 11.15 -4.70 28.37
C ALA A 64 9.81 -5.24 27.83
N GLN A 65 9.52 -5.06 26.54
CA GLN A 65 8.23 -5.41 25.91
C GLN A 65 8.39 -6.46 24.79
N GLN A 66 9.05 -7.57 25.11
CA GLN A 66 9.35 -8.65 24.15
C GLN A 66 8.10 -9.21 23.46
N GLY A 67 6.97 -9.32 24.17
CA GLY A 67 5.71 -9.81 23.62
C GLY A 67 5.19 -8.93 22.48
N VAL A 68 5.21 -7.61 22.67
CA VAL A 68 4.80 -6.63 21.65
C VAL A 68 5.76 -6.67 20.46
N ALA A 69 7.07 -6.69 20.71
CA ALA A 69 8.08 -6.77 19.66
C ALA A 69 7.93 -8.04 18.79
N ARG A 70 7.72 -9.20 19.43
CA ARG A 70 7.49 -10.48 18.73
C ARG A 70 6.20 -10.49 17.93
N GLN A 71 5.12 -9.92 18.48
CA GLN A 71 3.82 -9.84 17.79
C GLN A 71 3.93 -9.14 16.43
N TYR A 72 4.76 -8.11 16.34
CA TYR A 72 4.97 -7.34 15.10
C TYR A 72 6.21 -7.75 14.31
N GLY A 73 6.87 -8.86 14.68
CA GLY A 73 8.01 -9.41 13.96
C GLY A 73 9.24 -8.47 13.95
N VAL A 74 9.45 -7.72 15.03
CA VAL A 74 10.62 -6.84 15.15
C VAL A 74 11.86 -7.70 15.43
N SER A 75 12.75 -7.77 14.44
CA SER A 75 13.98 -8.58 14.50
C SER A 75 15.26 -7.75 14.52
N ALA A 76 15.16 -6.44 14.32
CA ALA A 76 16.29 -5.52 14.31
C ALA A 76 15.85 -4.13 14.78
N MET A 77 16.76 -3.40 15.44
CA MET A 77 16.50 -2.06 15.95
C MET A 77 17.44 -1.05 15.27
N PRO A 78 16.97 0.18 15.04
CA PRO A 78 15.59 0.63 15.25
C PRO A 78 14.67 0.08 14.15
N THR A 79 13.42 -0.21 14.50
CA THR A 79 12.35 -0.45 13.54
C THR A 79 11.19 0.46 13.87
N PHE A 80 10.72 1.21 12.87
CA PHE A 80 9.55 2.06 13.00
C PHE A 80 8.35 1.40 12.34
N LEU A 81 7.24 1.35 13.07
CA LEU A 81 5.96 0.88 12.54
C LEU A 81 4.96 2.03 12.54
N VAL A 82 4.26 2.20 11.42
CA VAL A 82 3.17 3.15 11.29
C VAL A 82 1.86 2.38 11.34
N PHE A 83 1.08 2.64 12.38
CA PHE A 83 -0.26 2.11 12.55
C PHE A 83 -1.29 3.12 12.07
N LYS A 84 -2.34 2.61 11.44
CA LYS A 84 -3.56 3.32 11.10
C LYS A 84 -4.74 2.48 11.58
N ASN A 85 -5.54 3.01 12.51
CA ASN A 85 -6.68 2.32 13.11
C ASN A 85 -6.31 0.91 13.61
N GLY A 86 -5.18 0.79 14.31
CA GLY A 86 -4.68 -0.47 14.84
C GLY A 86 -3.99 -1.41 13.83
N SER A 87 -4.01 -1.09 12.53
CA SER A 87 -3.35 -1.92 11.49
C SER A 87 -2.03 -1.31 11.03
N VAL A 88 -1.00 -2.14 10.84
CA VAL A 88 0.30 -1.70 10.31
C VAL A 88 0.13 -1.32 8.83
N THR A 89 0.47 -0.08 8.49
CA THR A 89 0.43 0.44 7.12
C THR A 89 1.82 0.52 6.49
N GLU A 90 2.84 0.75 7.31
CA GLU A 90 4.21 0.94 6.83
C GLU A 90 5.22 0.48 7.88
N THR A 91 6.33 -0.12 7.42
CA THR A 91 7.42 -0.62 8.25
C THR A 91 8.73 -0.06 7.72
N ILE A 92 9.47 0.65 8.56
CA ILE A 92 10.77 1.23 8.23
C ILE A 92 11.80 0.56 9.13
N ARG A 93 12.78 -0.12 8.53
CA ARG A 93 13.85 -0.79 9.27
C ARG A 93 15.13 0.04 9.21
N GLY A 94 15.84 0.08 10.33
CA GLY A 94 17.11 0.77 10.48
C GLY A 94 16.97 2.28 10.70
N ALA A 95 18.11 2.92 10.98
CA ALA A 95 18.18 4.35 11.22
C ALA A 95 18.10 5.15 9.90
N ASN A 96 16.94 5.15 9.25
CA ASN A 96 16.68 5.88 8.00
C ASN A 96 15.83 7.14 8.27
N PRO A 97 16.45 8.33 8.42
CA PRO A 97 15.72 9.55 8.75
C PRO A 97 14.87 10.07 7.58
N ALA A 98 15.24 9.79 6.33
CA ALA A 98 14.47 10.24 5.16
C ALA A 98 13.14 9.48 5.07
N ALA A 99 13.19 8.15 5.20
CA ALA A 99 11.99 7.31 5.22
C ALA A 99 11.09 7.65 6.41
N LEU A 100 11.66 7.85 7.61
CA LEU A 100 10.90 8.24 8.80
C LEU A 100 10.17 9.56 8.60
N ARG A 101 10.84 10.60 8.07
CA ARG A 101 10.20 11.89 7.79
C ARG A 101 9.08 11.76 6.77
N ALA A 102 9.32 11.05 5.67
CA ALA A 102 8.31 10.85 4.63
C ALA A 102 7.04 10.16 5.18
N ALA A 103 7.23 9.11 5.98
CA ALA A 103 6.11 8.39 6.59
C ALA A 103 5.35 9.25 7.62
N VAL A 104 6.07 10.03 8.43
CA VAL A 104 5.44 10.98 9.38
C VAL A 104 4.64 12.04 8.63
N THR A 105 5.21 12.68 7.60
CA THR A 105 4.51 13.71 6.82
C THR A 105 3.26 13.15 6.13
N LYS A 106 3.36 11.93 5.58
CA LYS A 106 2.21 11.21 5.00
C LYS A 106 1.13 10.93 6.04
N ALA A 107 1.51 10.36 7.19
CA ALA A 107 0.58 10.07 8.28
C ALA A 107 -0.06 11.34 8.84
N ALA A 108 0.71 12.43 9.00
CA ALA A 108 0.22 13.72 9.46
C ALA A 108 -0.76 14.36 8.47
N ALA A 109 -0.46 14.30 7.17
CA ALA A 109 -1.34 14.80 6.11
C ALA A 109 -2.65 14.00 6.07
N ASP A 110 -2.59 12.69 6.21
CA ASP A 110 -3.79 11.85 6.22
C ASP A 110 -4.58 11.95 7.53
N ALA A 111 -3.92 12.17 8.66
CA ALA A 111 -4.57 12.48 9.95
C ALA A 111 -5.28 13.85 9.93
N ALA A 112 -4.79 14.80 9.14
CA ALA A 112 -5.40 16.12 8.98
C ALA A 112 -6.70 16.08 8.16
N LYS A 113 -6.81 15.15 7.19
CA LYS A 113 -8.03 14.95 6.36
C LYS A 113 -9.23 14.39 7.14
N GLY A 114 -9.09 14.18 8.46
CA GLY A 114 -10.09 13.58 9.33
C GLY A 114 -10.12 12.05 9.18
N PRO A 115 -10.83 11.33 10.06
CA PRO A 115 -11.14 9.93 9.82
C PRO A 115 -11.90 9.90 8.50
N GLY A 116 -11.20 9.53 7.43
CA GLY A 116 -11.80 9.38 6.11
C GLY A 116 -13.00 8.47 6.33
N ARG A 117 -14.19 9.07 6.27
CA ARG A 117 -15.46 8.36 6.33
C ARG A 117 -15.28 7.19 5.40
N SER A 118 -15.40 5.98 5.94
CA SER A 118 -15.60 4.77 5.15
C SER A 118 -16.93 4.96 4.40
N SER A 119 -16.92 5.82 3.37
CA SER A 119 -18.04 6.05 2.45
C SER A 119 -18.23 4.88 1.49
N ALA A 120 -17.40 3.83 1.62
CA ALA A 120 -17.64 2.52 1.05
C ALA A 120 -18.69 1.70 1.83
N ALA A 121 -19.13 2.13 3.02
CA ALA A 121 -20.27 1.55 3.71
C ALA A 121 -21.52 2.44 3.49
N PHE A 122 -22.38 1.99 2.58
CA PHE A 122 -23.72 2.54 2.29
C PHE A 122 -23.77 3.79 1.39
N GLN A 123 -23.34 3.63 0.14
CA GLN A 123 -23.87 4.39 -1.00
C GLN A 123 -24.60 3.45 -1.97
N SER A 124 -25.38 2.49 -1.45
CA SER A 124 -26.43 1.89 -2.27
C SER A 124 -27.55 2.91 -2.37
N LYS A 125 -27.87 3.37 -3.59
CA LYS A 125 -29.15 4.04 -3.87
C LYS A 125 -30.25 3.13 -3.32
N GLY A 126 -30.90 3.54 -2.23
CA GLY A 126 -32.06 2.84 -1.71
C GLY A 126 -33.15 2.85 -2.78
N HIS A 127 -33.44 1.70 -3.37
CA HIS A 127 -34.64 1.52 -4.17
C HIS A 127 -35.81 1.38 -3.19
N VAL A 128 -36.61 2.45 -3.06
CA VAL A 128 -37.93 2.35 -2.42
C VAL A 128 -38.83 1.51 -3.33
N LEU A 129 -39.36 0.42 -2.79
CA LEU A 129 -40.35 -0.41 -3.48
C LEU A 129 -41.71 0.32 -3.42
N GLY A 130 -41.99 1.09 -4.46
CA GLY A 130 -43.34 1.58 -4.76
C GLY A 130 -43.52 3.09 -4.65
N SER A 131 -43.50 3.78 -5.79
CA SER A 131 -44.60 4.66 -6.24
C SER A 131 -44.25 5.24 -7.62
N GLY A 132 -45.24 5.22 -8.50
CA GLY A 132 -45.13 5.44 -9.94
C GLY A 132 -44.95 6.90 -10.40
N PRO A 133 -45.12 7.15 -11.71
CA PRO A 133 -44.34 8.15 -12.45
C PRO A 133 -45.05 9.51 -12.59
N ALA A 134 -44.27 10.59 -12.68
CA ALA A 134 -44.74 11.86 -13.22
C ALA A 134 -43.65 12.50 -14.08
N SER A 135 -44.07 12.80 -15.30
CA SER A 135 -43.35 13.23 -16.50
C SER A 135 -43.05 14.74 -16.57
N ALA A 136 -42.20 15.06 -17.57
CA ALA A 136 -41.96 16.36 -18.23
C ALA A 136 -40.91 17.28 -17.57
N GLY A 137 -39.90 17.82 -18.27
CA GLY A 137 -39.52 17.74 -19.68
C GLY A 137 -38.42 18.79 -20.01
N GLY A 138 -37.49 18.44 -20.91
CA GLY A 138 -36.59 19.31 -21.69
C GLY A 138 -35.36 19.94 -20.96
N ALA A 139 -34.16 20.07 -21.54
CA ALA A 139 -33.63 19.68 -22.84
C ALA A 139 -32.08 19.72 -22.80
N SER A 140 -31.47 18.74 -23.49
CA SER A 140 -30.20 18.78 -24.21
C SER A 140 -28.94 19.41 -23.57
N ARG A 141 -27.99 18.53 -23.21
CA ARG A 141 -26.65 18.57 -23.82
C ARG A 141 -25.97 17.20 -23.70
N SER A 142 -25.80 16.58 -24.86
CA SER A 142 -25.14 15.31 -25.11
C SER A 142 -23.69 15.30 -24.62
N GLY A 143 -23.41 14.52 -23.57
CA GLY A 143 -22.09 14.00 -23.23
C GLY A 143 -22.25 12.49 -23.08
N GLY A 144 -21.76 11.74 -24.07
CA GLY A 144 -22.04 10.33 -24.24
C GLY A 144 -21.59 9.47 -23.06
N VAL A 145 -22.45 8.54 -22.67
CA VAL A 145 -22.21 7.44 -21.72
C VAL A 145 -21.09 6.46 -22.14
N GLY A 146 -20.29 6.79 -23.16
CA GLY A 146 -19.12 6.02 -23.61
C GLY A 146 -17.79 6.46 -22.99
N ASP A 147 -17.67 7.67 -22.46
CA ASP A 147 -16.36 8.20 -22.01
C ASP A 147 -15.94 7.71 -20.62
N TRP A 148 -16.88 7.43 -19.72
CA TRP A 148 -16.55 6.96 -18.37
C TRP A 148 -16.18 5.47 -18.32
N ALA A 149 -16.67 4.67 -19.27
CA ALA A 149 -16.40 3.24 -19.36
C ALA A 149 -15.00 2.94 -19.94
N TRP A 150 -14.54 3.76 -20.89
CA TRP A 150 -13.21 3.59 -21.48
C TRP A 150 -12.08 4.05 -20.55
N ASN A 151 -12.28 5.15 -19.81
CA ASN A 151 -11.20 5.72 -18.99
C ASN A 151 -10.90 4.91 -17.70
N ASN A 152 -11.81 4.03 -17.28
CA ASN A 152 -11.61 3.14 -16.12
C ASN A 152 -11.17 1.70 -16.50
N MET A 153 -11.23 1.34 -17.79
CA MET A 153 -10.73 0.05 -18.29
C MET A 153 -9.22 0.09 -18.62
N GLN A 154 -8.64 1.27 -18.80
CA GLN A 154 -7.23 1.44 -19.14
C GLN A 154 -6.26 1.53 -17.93
N ARG A 155 -6.76 1.39 -16.69
CA ARG A 155 -5.94 1.49 -15.46
C ARG A 155 -5.92 0.24 -14.59
N ARG A 156 -6.09 -0.94 -15.20
CA ARG A 156 -5.80 -2.23 -14.55
C ARG A 156 -4.88 -3.05 -15.44
N GLY A 157 -3.62 -2.63 -15.51
CA GLY A 157 -2.51 -3.50 -15.92
C GLY A 157 -2.35 -4.61 -14.89
N SER A 158 -3.26 -5.57 -14.93
CA SER A 158 -3.25 -6.78 -14.12
C SER A 158 -2.16 -7.69 -14.67
N VAL A 159 -1.30 -8.22 -13.81
CA VAL A 159 -0.25 -9.21 -14.11
C VAL A 159 -0.72 -10.32 -15.07
N VAL A 160 -2.02 -10.63 -15.04
CA VAL A 160 -2.68 -11.57 -15.94
C VAL A 160 -2.55 -11.19 -17.42
N ASP A 161 -2.66 -9.92 -17.79
CA ASP A 161 -2.55 -9.46 -19.18
C ASP A 161 -1.11 -9.63 -19.71
N THR A 162 -0.13 -9.30 -18.86
CA THR A 162 1.29 -9.52 -19.16
C THR A 162 1.60 -11.01 -19.33
N VAL A 163 1.11 -11.87 -18.43
CA VAL A 163 1.33 -13.32 -18.50
C VAL A 163 0.68 -13.90 -19.76
N VAL A 164 -0.56 -13.52 -20.09
CA VAL A 164 -1.25 -14.00 -21.30
C VAL A 164 -0.52 -13.55 -22.58
N ARG A 165 0.03 -12.34 -22.61
CA ARG A 165 0.84 -11.86 -23.75
C ARG A 165 2.15 -12.63 -23.91
N PHE A 166 2.85 -12.91 -22.82
CA PHE A 166 4.09 -13.70 -22.89
C PHE A 166 3.84 -15.17 -23.24
N LEU A 167 2.78 -15.79 -22.70
CA LEU A 167 2.40 -17.17 -23.05
C LEU A 167 1.89 -17.28 -24.48
N GLY A 168 1.14 -16.28 -24.96
CA GLY A 168 0.69 -16.20 -26.35
C GLY A 168 1.87 -16.11 -27.32
N LEU A 169 2.83 -15.21 -27.08
CA LEU A 169 4.04 -15.09 -27.89
C LEU A 169 4.86 -16.39 -27.86
N TYR A 170 5.04 -16.98 -26.68
CA TYR A 170 5.76 -18.26 -26.53
C TYR A 170 5.10 -19.40 -27.30
N LEU A 171 3.77 -19.53 -27.24
CA LEU A 171 3.02 -20.54 -28.00
C LEU A 171 3.07 -20.28 -29.52
N THR A 172 2.99 -19.03 -29.97
CA THR A 172 3.15 -18.72 -31.40
C THR A 172 4.54 -19.06 -31.92
N THR A 173 5.60 -18.89 -31.10
CA THR A 173 6.94 -19.33 -31.48
C THR A 173 7.12 -20.84 -31.45
N LEU A 174 6.36 -21.56 -30.61
CA LEU A 174 6.38 -23.02 -30.50
C LEU A 174 5.62 -23.72 -31.64
N PHE A 175 4.63 -23.04 -32.24
CA PHE A 175 3.89 -23.49 -33.42
C PHE A 175 4.34 -22.83 -34.72
N SER A 176 5.45 -22.06 -34.71
CA SER A 176 6.15 -21.72 -35.93
C SER A 176 6.70 -23.00 -36.54
N PHE A 177 5.91 -23.55 -37.47
CA PHE A 177 6.33 -24.43 -38.54
C PHE A 177 7.80 -24.18 -38.87
N ASP A 178 8.59 -25.24 -38.76
CA ASP A 178 10.00 -25.26 -39.11
C ASP A 178 10.15 -24.99 -40.62
N ALA A 179 10.13 -23.69 -40.98
CA ALA A 179 10.39 -23.23 -42.33
C ALA A 179 11.78 -23.67 -42.82
N TYR A 180 12.68 -24.02 -41.90
CA TYR A 180 14.02 -24.50 -42.18
C TYR A 180 14.03 -25.99 -42.58
N ALA A 181 13.18 -26.82 -41.98
CA ALA A 181 12.95 -28.21 -42.43
C ALA A 181 12.27 -28.27 -43.80
N ALA A 182 11.26 -27.44 -44.05
CA ALA A 182 10.56 -27.39 -45.34
C ALA A 182 11.44 -26.88 -46.50
N ALA A 183 12.42 -26.01 -46.22
CA ALA A 183 13.35 -25.50 -47.24
C ALA A 183 14.31 -26.57 -47.79
N ARG A 184 14.66 -27.60 -46.99
CA ARG A 184 15.61 -28.65 -47.41
C ARG A 184 15.04 -29.63 -48.42
N GLU A 185 13.72 -29.84 -48.42
CA GLU A 185 13.02 -30.78 -49.32
C GLU A 185 12.51 -30.11 -50.62
N SER A 186 12.77 -28.81 -50.81
CA SER A 186 12.36 -28.11 -52.02
C SER A 186 13.23 -28.48 -53.24
N SER A 187 12.59 -28.59 -54.40
CA SER A 187 13.20 -28.92 -55.70
C SER A 187 14.28 -27.93 -56.18
N PHE A 188 14.47 -26.82 -55.46
CA PHE A 188 15.39 -25.73 -55.76
C PHE A 188 16.64 -25.73 -54.86
N ASN A 189 16.82 -26.75 -54.01
CA ASN A 189 18.00 -26.88 -53.15
C ASN A 189 19.26 -27.19 -53.98
N VAL A 190 20.09 -26.18 -54.20
CA VAL A 190 21.36 -26.28 -54.94
C VAL A 190 22.44 -27.15 -54.26
N ASN A 191 22.24 -27.55 -53.00
CA ASN A 191 23.16 -28.41 -52.25
C ASN A 191 22.77 -29.91 -52.28
N ALA A 192 21.70 -30.30 -52.98
CA ALA A 192 21.20 -31.68 -53.04
C ALA A 192 21.75 -32.50 -54.23
N LYS A 193 22.92 -32.16 -54.80
CA LYS A 193 23.56 -32.93 -55.87
C LYS A 193 24.93 -33.49 -55.46
N SER A 194 24.95 -34.79 -55.18
CA SER A 194 26.07 -35.70 -55.49
C SER A 194 25.71 -37.14 -55.09
N LYS A 195 24.94 -37.82 -55.95
CA LYS A 195 25.18 -39.22 -56.35
C LYS A 195 24.53 -39.46 -57.70
#